data_AF-A0A954FWA9-F1
#
_entry.id   AF-A0A954FWA9-F1
#
_cell.length_a   1.000
_cell.length_b   1.000
_cell.length_c   1.000
_cell.angle_alpha   90.00
_cell.angle_beta   90.00
_cell.angle_gamma   90.00
#
_symmetry.space_group_name_H-M   'P 1'
#
loop_
_entity.id
_entity.type
_entity.pdbx_description
1 polymer ?
#
loop_
_entity_poly.entity_id
_entity_poly.type
_entity_poly.pdbx_seq_one_letter_code
_entity_poly.pdbx_strand_id
1 'polypeptide(L)'
;MHESSLLPATWNVPTAFIDRLGKQVGRQRTMVAEGHLLIILHAPPQPEDMYRKGRFFWREPDANWHASEFKGGPDALNRHLDEYQQLLEDFDEKVDQATSSLDYL
;
A
#
# COMPACT_ATOMS: atom_id res chain seq x y z
N MET A 1 16.83 -10.87 18.98
CA MET A 1 16.39 -11.29 17.63
C MET A 1 15.96 -10.03 16.91
N HIS A 2 16.58 -9.66 15.80
CA HIS A 2 16.15 -8.48 15.04
C HIS A 2 14.80 -8.83 14.40
N GLU A 3 13.72 -8.25 14.93
CA GLU A 3 12.38 -8.40 14.36
C GLU A 3 12.39 -7.81 12.94
N SER A 4 11.89 -8.58 11.97
CA SER A 4 11.82 -8.15 10.58
C SER A 4 10.97 -6.89 10.48
N SER A 5 11.60 -5.74 10.23
CA SER A 5 10.91 -4.48 9.99
C SER A 5 9.97 -4.63 8.78
N LEU A 6 8.78 -4.03 8.85
CA LEU A 6 7.83 -3.99 7.73
C LEU A 6 8.36 -3.17 6.55
N LEU A 7 9.32 -2.27 6.80
CA LEU A 7 9.91 -1.42 5.78
C LEU A 7 11.17 -2.07 5.18
N PRO A 8 11.46 -1.80 3.89
CA PRO A 8 12.72 -2.24 3.28
C PRO A 8 13.93 -1.77 4.10
N ALA A 9 14.88 -2.67 4.35
CA ALA A 9 16.09 -2.35 5.13
C ALA A 9 17.01 -1.30 4.45
N THR A 10 16.83 -1.07 3.15
CA THR A 10 17.53 -0.03 2.39
C THR A 10 17.00 1.37 2.64
N TRP A 11 15.85 1.52 3.31
CA TRP A 11 15.25 2.82 3.56
C TRP A 11 15.80 3.44 4.84
N ASN A 12 16.38 4.64 4.71
CA ASN A 12 16.88 5.41 5.83
C ASN A 12 15.80 6.33 6.42
N VAL A 13 14.77 5.72 7.03
CA VAL A 13 13.63 6.44 7.62
C VAL A 13 13.91 6.92 9.06
N PRO A 14 13.22 7.99 9.53
CA PRO A 14 13.29 8.41 10.93
C PRO A 14 12.91 7.30 11.91
N THR A 15 13.61 7.21 13.05
CA THR A 15 13.34 6.22 14.11
C THR A 15 11.90 6.32 14.62
N ALA A 16 11.34 7.53 14.66
CA ALA A 16 9.94 7.76 15.03
C ALA A 16 8.92 6.99 14.17
N PHE A 17 9.25 6.62 12.93
CA PHE A 17 8.40 5.75 12.12
C PHE A 17 8.49 4.29 12.57
N ILE A 18 9.70 3.81 12.87
CA ILE A 18 9.93 2.44 13.35
C ILE A 18 9.23 2.22 14.69
N ASP A 19 9.38 3.15 15.64
CA ASP A 19 8.77 3.06 16.98
C ASP A 19 7.23 3.02 16.93
N ARG A 20 6.64 3.61 15.90
CA ARG A 20 5.18 3.66 15.66
C ARG A 20 4.69 2.54 14.75
N LEU A 21 5.58 1.82 14.08
CA LEU A 21 5.24 0.63 13.30
C LEU A 21 5.15 -0.56 14.25
N GLY A 22 4.00 -1.22 14.21
CA GLY A 22 3.83 -2.49 14.91
C GLY A 22 4.39 -3.66 14.09
N LYS A 23 4.09 -4.87 14.55
CA LYS A 23 4.44 -6.13 13.86
C LYS A 23 3.60 -6.40 12.60
N GLN A 24 2.52 -5.64 12.41
CA GLN A 24 1.60 -5.76 11.29
C GLN A 24 1.30 -4.37 10.73
N VAL A 25 0.93 -4.34 9.45
CA VAL A 25 0.61 -3.11 8.69
C VAL A 25 -0.39 -2.23 9.44
N GLY A 26 -1.43 -2.84 10.01
CA GLY A 26 -2.47 -2.14 10.76
C GLY A 26 -3.37 -1.30 9.86
N ARG A 27 -3.78 -0.12 10.35
CA ARG A 27 -4.63 0.82 9.61
C ARG A 27 -3.83 1.62 8.58
N GLN A 28 -4.47 1.97 7.47
CA GLN A 28 -3.94 2.96 6.54
C GLN A 28 -3.74 4.28 7.28
N ARG A 29 -2.58 4.89 7.08
CA ARG A 29 -2.21 6.13 7.78
C ARG A 29 -1.03 6.81 7.13
N THR A 30 -0.85 8.08 7.47
CA THR A 30 0.34 8.85 7.16
C THR A 30 1.10 9.18 8.44
N MET A 31 2.42 9.26 8.35
CA MET A 31 3.31 9.69 9.42
C MET A 31 4.29 10.72 8.87
N VAL A 32 4.50 11.79 9.63
CA VAL A 32 5.46 12.85 9.30
C VAL A 32 6.43 12.98 10.45
N ALA A 33 7.72 13.00 10.15
CA ALA A 33 8.80 13.20 11.11
C ALA A 33 10.03 13.73 10.36
N GLU A 34 10.73 14.71 10.92
CA GLU A 34 12.01 15.22 10.39
C GLU A 34 11.95 15.65 8.90
N GLY A 35 10.80 16.14 8.44
CA GLY A 35 10.57 16.52 7.04
C GLY A 35 10.26 15.34 6.10
N HIS A 36 10.41 14.09 6.56
CA HIS A 36 10.00 12.89 5.85
C HIS A 36 8.49 12.68 5.94
N LEU A 37 7.91 12.04 4.93
CA LEU A 37 6.53 11.56 4.91
C LEU A 37 6.53 10.06 4.61
N LEU A 38 5.86 9.27 5.45
CA LEU A 38 5.57 7.87 5.20
C LEU A 38 4.06 7.70 5.05
N ILE A 39 3.64 7.11 3.94
CA ILE A 39 2.24 6.77 3.64
C ILE A 39 2.13 5.24 3.65
N ILE A 40 1.13 4.72 4.36
CA ILE A 40 0.84 3.30 4.50
C ILE A 40 -0.55 3.04 3.94
N LEU A 41 -0.64 2.27 2.88
CA LEU A 41 -1.88 1.88 2.19
C LEU A 41 -2.01 0.35 2.15
N HIS A 42 -3.18 -0.14 1.77
CA HIS A 42 -3.44 -1.56 1.57
C HIS A 42 -3.52 -1.87 0.08
N ALA A 43 -2.82 -2.90 -0.37
CA ALA A 43 -3.03 -3.44 -1.72
C ALA A 43 -4.48 -3.92 -1.88
N PRO A 44 -5.04 -3.92 -3.11
CA PRO A 44 -6.35 -4.49 -3.34
C PRO A 44 -6.40 -5.94 -2.84
N PRO A 45 -7.43 -6.31 -2.04
CA PRO A 45 -7.50 -7.64 -1.45
C PRO A 45 -7.74 -8.69 -2.53
N GLN A 46 -7.07 -9.84 -2.43
CA GLN A 46 -7.38 -11.02 -3.23
C GLN A 46 -8.25 -12.00 -2.43
N PRO A 47 -9.03 -12.88 -3.09
CA PRO A 47 -9.89 -13.85 -2.41
C PRO A 47 -9.16 -14.73 -1.38
N GLU A 48 -7.91 -15.07 -1.66
CA GLU A 48 -7.05 -15.90 -0.81
C GLU A 48 -6.33 -15.13 0.32
N ASP A 49 -6.46 -13.81 0.38
CA ASP A 49 -5.77 -12.99 1.36
C ASP A 49 -6.39 -13.11 2.76
N MET A 50 -5.66 -13.77 3.67
CA MET A 50 -6.07 -13.87 5.08
C MET A 50 -5.76 -12.59 5.89
N TYR A 51 -4.87 -11.73 5.37
CA TYR A 51 -4.43 -10.51 6.04
C TYR A 51 -4.26 -9.38 5.02
N ARG A 52 -4.42 -8.14 5.49
CA ARG A 52 -4.19 -6.94 4.68
C ARG A 52 -2.71 -6.86 4.28
N LYS A 53 -2.44 -6.87 2.98
CA LYS A 53 -1.12 -6.60 2.41
C LYS A 53 -0.87 -5.10 2.41
N GLY A 54 0.23 -4.68 3.02
CA GLY A 54 0.58 -3.27 3.16
C GLY A 54 1.51 -2.80 2.06
N ARG A 55 1.28 -1.59 1.56
CA ARG A 55 2.17 -0.86 0.67
C ARG A 55 2.67 0.40 1.37
N PHE A 56 3.95 0.64 1.24
CA PHE A 56 4.64 1.75 1.89
C PHE A 56 5.17 2.70 0.82
N PHE A 57 4.94 3.99 1.01
CA PHE A 57 5.48 5.05 0.18
C PHE A 57 6.18 6.05 1.06
N TRP A 58 7.44 6.30 0.79
CA TRP A 58 8.26 7.18 1.59
C TRP A 58 8.77 8.33 0.74
N ARG A 59 8.55 9.54 1.23
CA ARG A 59 9.11 10.77 0.67
C ARG A 59 10.17 11.31 1.63
N GLU A 60 11.37 11.51 1.10
CA GLU A 60 12.47 12.18 1.78
C GLU A 60 12.25 13.70 1.89
N PRO A 61 13.01 14.42 2.74
CA PRO A 61 12.89 15.86 2.88
C PRO A 61 13.21 16.62 1.59
N ASP A 62 14.08 16.05 0.74
CA ASP A 62 14.45 16.55 -0.58
C ASP A 62 13.43 16.21 -1.68
N ALA A 63 12.28 15.65 -1.30
CA ALA A 63 11.19 15.21 -2.17
C ALA A 63 11.49 13.99 -3.05
N ASN A 64 12.57 13.24 -2.80
CA ASN A 64 12.76 11.93 -3.40
C ASN A 64 11.72 10.93 -2.88
N TRP A 65 11.15 10.13 -3.79
CA TRP A 65 10.08 9.18 -3.49
C TRP A 65 10.53 7.74 -3.67
N HIS A 66 10.15 6.90 -2.70
CA HIS A 66 10.37 5.47 -2.67
C HIS A 66 9.05 4.75 -2.46
N ALA A 67 8.95 3.52 -2.98
CA ALA A 67 7.79 2.66 -2.79
C ALA A 67 8.26 1.22 -2.50
N SER A 68 7.58 0.53 -1.58
CA SER A 68 7.92 -0.86 -1.21
C SER A 68 7.52 -1.85 -2.30
N GLU A 69 6.48 -1.50 -3.04
CA GLU A 69 6.03 -2.13 -4.27
C GLU A 69 6.02 -1.04 -5.34
N PHE A 70 6.18 -1.42 -6.61
CA PHE A 70 6.43 -0.52 -7.75
C PHE A 70 7.85 0.01 -7.87
N LYS A 71 8.16 0.49 -9.08
CA LYS A 71 9.35 1.32 -9.30
C LYS A 71 9.16 2.62 -8.52
N GLY A 72 10.17 3.04 -7.76
CA GLY A 72 10.13 4.27 -6.96
C GLY A 72 9.82 5.53 -7.79
N GLY A 73 9.53 6.63 -7.10
CA GLY A 73 9.07 7.88 -7.69
C GLY A 73 7.61 8.21 -7.32
N PRO A 74 7.17 9.46 -7.60
CA PRO A 74 5.81 9.92 -7.25
C PRO A 74 4.71 9.16 -8.01
N ASP A 75 5.03 8.60 -9.17
CA ASP A 75 4.09 7.82 -10.00
C ASP A 75 3.65 6.51 -9.34
N ALA A 76 4.40 6.00 -8.36
CA ALA A 76 4.04 4.77 -7.65
C ALA A 76 2.68 4.88 -6.93
N LEU A 77 2.32 6.08 -6.46
CA LEU A 77 0.99 6.32 -5.87
C LEU A 77 -0.12 6.29 -6.92
N ASN A 78 0.12 6.80 -8.13
CA ASN A 78 -0.87 6.73 -9.21
C ASN A 78 -1.10 5.27 -9.60
N ARG A 79 -0.04 4.48 -9.81
CA ARG A 79 -0.17 3.05 -10.12
C ARG A 79 -0.95 2.27 -9.07
N HIS A 80 -0.78 2.63 -7.80
CA HIS A 80 -1.57 2.04 -6.73
C HIS A 80 -3.07 2.31 -6.88
N LEU A 81 -3.44 3.54 -7.26
CA LEU A 81 -4.83 3.91 -7.52
C LEU A 81 -5.35 3.27 -8.81
N ASP A 82 -4.52 3.21 -9.85
CA ASP A 82 -4.86 2.59 -11.14
C ASP A 82 -5.24 1.10 -10.96
N GLU A 83 -4.55 0.37 -10.08
CA GLU A 83 -4.93 -1.02 -9.77
C GLU A 83 -6.34 -1.14 -9.16
N TYR A 84 -6.73 -0.20 -8.29
CA TYR A 84 -8.09 -0.18 -7.75
C TYR A 84 -9.10 0.23 -8.83
N GLN A 85 -8.75 1.19 -9.68
CA GLN A 85 -9.62 1.61 -10.78
C GLN A 85 -9.88 0.44 -11.74
N GLN A 86 -8.84 -0.28 -12.15
CA GLN A 86 -8.99 -1.45 -13.02
C GLN A 86 -9.87 -2.52 -12.37
N LEU A 87 -9.67 -2.81 -11.08
CA LEU A 87 -10.50 -3.78 -10.37
C LEU A 87 -11.98 -3.35 -10.30
N LEU A 88 -12.26 -2.07 -10.13
CA LEU A 88 -13.62 -1.55 -10.14
C LEU A 88 -14.25 -1.70 -11.53
N GLU A 89 -13.53 -1.33 -12.59
CA GLU A 89 -13.97 -1.50 -13.98
C GLU A 89 -14.27 -2.98 -14.29
N ASP A 90 -13.39 -3.90 -13.88
CA ASP A 90 -13.59 -5.34 -14.03
C ASP A 90 -14.83 -5.85 -13.27
N PHE A 91 -15.11 -5.30 -12.09
CA PHE A 91 -16.31 -5.67 -11.32
C PHE A 91 -17.59 -5.09 -11.91
N ASP A 92 -17.56 -3.86 -12.39
CA ASP A 92 -18.70 -3.24 -13.06
C ASP A 92 -19.10 -4.05 -14.31
N GLU A 93 -18.13 -4.48 -15.13
CA GLU A 93 -18.38 -5.35 -16.28
C GLU A 93 -19.00 -6.70 -15.89
N LYS A 94 -18.52 -7.32 -14.80
CA LYS A 94 -19.08 -8.58 -14.29
C LYS A 94 -20.51 -8.41 -13.81
N VAL A 95 -20.80 -7.29 -13.14
CA VAL A 95 -22.15 -6.95 -12.66
C VAL A 95 -23.09 -6.75 -13.85
N ASP A 96 -22.65 -6.03 -14.88
CA ASP A 96 -23.47 -5.77 -16.08
C ASP A 96 -23.78 -7.06 -16.85
N GLN A 97 -22.87 -8.04 -16.84
CA GLN A 97 -23.04 -9.32 -17.51
C GLN A 97 -23.79 -10.36 -16.68
N ALA A 98 -23.92 -10.16 -15.36
CA ALA A 98 -24.56 -11.10 -14.46
C ALA A 98 -26.06 -11.21 -14.73
N THR A 99 -26.53 -12.42 -15.03
CA THR A 99 -27.96 -12.71 -15.26
C THR A 99 -28.63 -13.37 -14.06
N SER A 100 -27.84 -13.85 -13.10
CA SER A 100 -28.29 -14.47 -11.87
C SER A 100 -27.39 -14.12 -10.68
N SER A 101 -27.89 -14.31 -9.46
CA SER A 101 -27.12 -14.09 -8.23
C SER A 101 -25.91 -15.01 -8.08
N LEU A 102 -25.81 -16.09 -8.87
CA LEU A 102 -24.65 -16.99 -8.87
C LEU A 102 -23.54 -16.52 -9.80
N ASP A 103 -23.81 -15.57 -10.70
CA ASP A 103 -22.84 -15.05 -11.68
C ASP A 103 -21.89 -14.00 -11.06
N TYR A 104 -22.09 -13.65 -9.78
CA TYR A 104 -21.28 -12.68 -9.02
C TYR A 104 -20.11 -13.30 -8.24
N LEU A 105 -20.04 -14.64 -8.13
CA LEU A 105 -19.05 -15.39 -7.35
C LEU A 105 -17.92 -15.94 -8.24
#